data_AF-X1E3K0-F1
#
_entry.id   AF-X1E3K0-F1
#
_cell.length_a   1.000
_cell.length_b   1.000
_cell.length_c   1.000
_cell.angle_alpha   90.00
_cell.angle_beta   90.00
_cell.angle_gamma   90.00
#
_symmetry.space_group_name_H-M   'P 1'
#
loop_
_entity.id
_entity.type
_entity.pdbx_description
1 polymer ?
#
loop_
_entity_poly.entity_id
_entity_poly.type
_entity_poly.pdbx_seq_one_letter_code
_entity_poly.pdbx_strand_id
1 'polypeptide(L)'
;YLVTRPRKENVAVAKLKGPLMSLGASGKLADTLVFFPWKGINAVREYVIPANPDTQAQKDQRDYVRKGVAMVHTAQADVNFPTTSADQIAYSALAAAKGRIITWFNQAIKLWIDVKVAGKIPIIYSDGYLLDKSATDARPILVIHEETGERLINGKFYLGSSKTNLIKPKVGHVVPGLRVDLEAGEGFDDLTVGDKYFWQFRPDPTDDCAGADSGIYYFVAS
;
A
#
# COMPACT_ATOMS: atom_id res chain seq x y z
N TYR A 1 25.55 -11.96 -66.53
CA TYR A 1 25.80 -10.93 -65.50
C TYR A 1 26.28 -11.61 -64.23
N LEU A 2 27.58 -11.55 -63.96
CA LEU A 2 28.19 -12.05 -62.73
C LEU A 2 28.11 -10.94 -61.68
N VAL A 3 27.28 -11.12 -60.66
CA VAL A 3 27.36 -10.31 -59.43
C VAL A 3 28.04 -11.17 -58.38
N THR A 4 29.35 -11.01 -58.26
CA THR A 4 30.15 -11.57 -57.17
C THR A 4 29.70 -10.96 -55.85
N ARG A 5 29.26 -11.79 -54.89
CA ARG A 5 28.97 -11.37 -53.52
C ARG A 5 30.18 -10.62 -52.94
N PRO A 6 30.00 -9.47 -52.28
CA PRO A 6 31.11 -8.76 -51.65
C PRO A 6 31.78 -9.67 -50.61
N ARG A 7 33.11 -9.77 -50.71
CA ARG A 7 33.98 -10.54 -49.83
C ARG A 7 33.86 -9.94 -48.43
N LYS A 8 33.68 -10.76 -47.39
CA LYS A 8 33.64 -10.32 -45.98
C LYS A 8 34.82 -9.39 -45.71
N GLU A 9 34.55 -8.11 -45.65
CA GLU A 9 35.52 -7.12 -45.20
C GLU A 9 35.80 -7.43 -43.74
N ASN A 10 37.09 -7.40 -43.38
CA ASN A 10 37.59 -7.78 -42.07
C ASN A 10 37.00 -6.84 -41.00
N VAL A 11 35.85 -7.20 -40.45
CA VAL A 11 35.41 -6.68 -39.16
C VAL A 11 36.46 -7.18 -38.16
N ALA A 12 37.31 -6.26 -37.68
CA ALA A 12 38.36 -6.57 -36.71
C ALA A 12 37.72 -6.94 -35.37
N VAL A 13 37.35 -8.22 -35.21
CA VAL A 13 37.05 -8.80 -33.91
C VAL A 13 38.37 -9.30 -33.33
N ALA A 14 38.66 -8.95 -32.08
CA ALA A 14 39.85 -9.39 -31.37
C ALA A 14 39.99 -10.92 -31.45
N LYS A 15 41.03 -11.41 -32.15
CA LYS A 15 41.31 -12.84 -32.27
C LYS A 15 42.15 -13.29 -31.07
N LEU A 16 41.69 -14.31 -30.35
CA LEU A 16 42.43 -14.90 -29.24
C LEU A 16 43.72 -15.57 -29.79
N LYS A 17 44.90 -15.05 -29.42
CA LYS A 17 46.17 -15.72 -29.71
C LYS A 17 46.46 -16.73 -28.59
N GLY A 18 46.50 -18.02 -28.94
CA GLY A 18 46.77 -19.11 -27.99
C GLY A 18 45.52 -19.72 -27.32
N PRO A 19 44.52 -20.22 -28.08
CA PRO A 19 43.28 -20.76 -27.51
C PRO A 19 43.48 -22.01 -26.65
N LEU A 20 44.52 -22.81 -26.91
CA LEU A 20 44.89 -24.00 -26.11
C LEU A 20 45.43 -23.65 -24.70
N MET A 21 45.85 -22.40 -24.47
CA MET A 21 46.40 -21.95 -23.17
C MET A 21 45.36 -21.28 -22.26
N SER A 22 44.09 -21.19 -22.70
CA SER A 22 42.96 -20.65 -21.91
C SER A 22 43.20 -19.26 -21.27
N LEU A 23 43.95 -18.39 -21.93
CA LEU A 23 44.17 -17.01 -21.46
C LEU A 23 42.98 -16.12 -21.89
N GLY A 24 42.03 -15.92 -20.97
CA GLY A 24 40.89 -15.00 -21.16
C GLY A 24 41.19 -13.60 -20.63
N ALA A 25 40.74 -12.56 -21.34
CA ALA A 25 40.69 -11.21 -20.79
C ALA A 25 39.40 -11.04 -19.98
N SER A 26 39.52 -10.65 -18.71
CA SER A 26 38.38 -10.36 -17.83
C SER A 26 38.62 -9.05 -17.07
N GLY A 27 37.53 -8.34 -16.79
CA GLY A 27 37.57 -7.11 -16.00
C GLY A 27 37.53 -5.83 -16.84
N LYS A 28 37.64 -4.70 -16.14
CA LYS A 28 37.53 -3.37 -16.74
C LYS A 28 38.91 -2.85 -17.17
N LEU A 29 38.97 -2.24 -18.34
CA LEU A 29 40.13 -1.51 -18.85
C LEU A 29 39.82 -0.02 -18.81
N ALA A 30 40.58 0.71 -17.99
CA ALA A 30 40.57 2.17 -17.91
C ALA A 30 39.17 2.81 -17.76
N ASP A 31 38.23 2.13 -17.10
CA ASP A 31 36.82 2.56 -16.97
C ASP A 31 36.16 2.94 -18.32
N THR A 32 36.57 2.30 -19.41
CA THR A 32 36.01 2.53 -20.75
C THR A 32 35.44 1.26 -21.35
N LEU A 33 36.07 0.11 -21.10
CA LEU A 33 35.67 -1.18 -21.65
C LEU A 33 35.68 -2.26 -20.56
N VAL A 34 34.75 -3.21 -20.64
CA VAL A 34 34.71 -4.39 -19.78
C VAL A 34 34.78 -5.64 -20.65
N PHE A 35 35.80 -6.46 -20.41
CA PHE A 35 35.98 -7.77 -21.04
C PHE A 35 35.37 -8.85 -20.16
N PHE A 36 34.56 -9.72 -20.75
CA PHE A 36 33.95 -10.83 -20.03
C PHE A 36 33.42 -11.90 -20.99
N PRO A 37 33.34 -13.17 -20.55
CA PRO A 37 32.73 -14.22 -21.35
C PRO A 37 31.20 -14.09 -21.34
N TRP A 38 30.57 -14.05 -22.53
CA TRP A 38 29.12 -14.13 -22.71
C TRP A 38 28.77 -15.32 -23.60
N LYS A 39 28.10 -16.35 -23.04
CA LYS A 39 27.64 -17.53 -23.78
C LYS A 39 28.72 -18.18 -24.68
N GLY A 40 29.92 -18.38 -24.12
CA GLY A 40 31.04 -18.99 -24.83
C GLY A 40 31.76 -18.07 -25.83
N ILE A 41 31.38 -16.79 -25.90
CA ILE A 41 32.02 -15.77 -26.73
C ILE A 41 32.75 -14.79 -25.81
N ASN A 42 33.99 -14.43 -26.14
CA ASN A 42 34.69 -13.34 -25.46
C ASN A 42 34.09 -12.01 -25.95
N ALA A 43 33.29 -11.38 -25.09
CA ALA A 43 32.60 -10.14 -25.38
C ALA A 43 33.32 -8.95 -24.74
N VAL A 44 33.22 -7.80 -25.39
CA VAL A 44 33.57 -6.51 -24.81
C VAL A 44 32.34 -5.62 -24.82
N ARG A 45 32.13 -4.86 -23.75
CA ARG A 45 31.11 -3.81 -23.70
C ARG A 45 31.71 -2.52 -23.17
N GLU A 46 31.09 -1.40 -23.50
CA GLU A 46 31.40 -0.13 -22.87
C GLU A 46 31.18 -0.21 -21.36
N TYR A 47 32.09 0.42 -20.60
CA TYR A 47 31.96 0.57 -19.16
C TYR A 47 30.87 1.62 -18.88
N VAL A 48 29.65 1.14 -18.68
CA VAL A 48 28.54 1.98 -18.25
C VAL A 48 28.55 2.06 -16.74
N ILE A 49 28.75 3.25 -16.18
CA ILE A 49 28.37 3.54 -14.79
C ILE A 49 26.87 3.79 -14.81
N PRO A 50 26.04 2.91 -14.19
CA PRO A 50 24.62 3.18 -14.10
C PRO A 50 24.42 4.49 -13.34
N ALA A 51 23.63 5.41 -13.90
CA ALA A 51 23.12 6.50 -13.11
C ALA A 51 22.31 5.87 -11.97
N ASN A 52 22.75 6.06 -10.72
CA ASN A 52 21.98 5.73 -9.52
C ASN A 52 21.43 7.03 -8.94
N PRO A 53 20.47 7.69 -9.62
CA PRO A 53 19.96 8.97 -9.16
C PRO A 53 19.25 8.76 -7.81
N ASP A 54 19.51 9.67 -6.87
CA ASP A 54 18.86 9.76 -5.56
C ASP A 54 17.97 11.00 -5.54
N THR A 55 16.94 10.96 -6.38
CA THR A 55 16.00 12.06 -6.56
C THR A 55 15.14 12.28 -5.32
N GLN A 56 14.63 13.50 -5.16
CA GLN A 56 13.71 13.82 -4.08
C GLN A 56 12.45 12.94 -4.11
N ALA A 57 11.88 12.69 -5.29
CA ALA A 57 10.71 11.82 -5.43
C ALA A 57 10.97 10.38 -4.95
N GLN A 58 12.16 9.83 -5.18
CA GLN A 58 12.52 8.51 -4.63
C GLN A 58 12.68 8.54 -3.11
N LYS A 59 13.20 9.64 -2.54
CA LYS A 59 13.28 9.84 -1.09
C LYS A 59 11.88 9.93 -0.47
N ASP A 60 10.98 10.68 -1.10
CA ASP A 60 9.61 10.87 -0.64
C ASP A 60 8.83 9.55 -0.62
N GLN A 61 8.94 8.74 -1.68
CA GLN A 61 8.30 7.43 -1.72
C GLN A 61 8.82 6.48 -0.62
N ARG A 62 10.13 6.47 -0.37
CA ARG A 62 10.71 5.70 0.74
C ARG A 62 10.25 6.24 2.10
N ASP A 63 10.13 7.55 2.24
CA ASP A 63 9.63 8.21 3.44
C ASP A 63 8.18 7.81 3.74
N TYR A 64 7.30 7.79 2.74
CA TYR A 64 5.90 7.40 2.91
C TYR A 64 5.78 5.97 3.44
N VAL A 65 6.51 5.02 2.84
CA VAL A 65 6.53 3.63 3.32
C VAL A 65 7.05 3.57 4.76
N ARG A 66 8.19 4.22 5.05
CA ARG A 66 8.79 4.22 6.38
C ARG A 66 7.84 4.75 7.45
N LYS A 67 7.17 5.87 7.19
CA LYS A 67 6.21 6.48 8.12
C LYS A 67 4.95 5.64 8.29
N GLY A 68 4.43 5.05 7.21
CA GLY A 68 3.29 4.14 7.29
C GLY A 68 3.59 2.90 8.12
N VAL A 69 4.76 2.29 7.92
CA VAL A 69 5.21 1.14 8.73
C VAL A 69 5.36 1.53 10.20
N ALA A 70 5.96 2.69 10.47
CA ALA A 70 6.08 3.21 11.83
C ALA A 70 4.71 3.41 12.47
N MET A 71 3.72 3.96 11.75
CA MET A 71 2.38 4.16 12.30
C MET A 71 1.64 2.84 12.56
N VAL A 72 1.77 1.85 11.69
CA VAL A 72 1.21 0.51 11.96
C VAL A 72 1.83 -0.07 13.24
N HIS A 73 3.14 0.08 13.45
CA HIS A 73 3.76 -0.37 14.70
C HIS A 73 3.29 0.44 15.91
N THR A 74 3.08 1.76 15.78
CA THR A 74 2.45 2.57 16.83
C THR A 74 1.06 2.03 17.20
N ALA A 75 0.20 1.82 16.20
CA ALA A 75 -1.14 1.28 16.41
C ALA A 75 -1.14 -0.15 16.96
N GLN A 76 -0.13 -0.97 16.65
CA GLN A 76 0.03 -2.31 17.22
C GLN A 76 0.54 -2.29 18.66
N ALA A 77 1.37 -1.32 19.00
CA ALA A 77 1.98 -1.17 20.32
C ALA A 77 1.13 -0.33 21.28
N ASP A 78 0.00 0.22 20.84
CA ASP A 78 -0.93 0.93 21.71
C ASP A 78 -1.35 0.03 22.88
N VAL A 79 -1.21 0.56 24.10
CA VAL A 79 -1.46 -0.19 25.32
C VAL A 79 -2.95 -0.40 25.57
N ASN A 80 -3.78 0.55 25.15
CA ASN A 80 -5.21 0.56 25.42
C ASN A 80 -6.01 0.03 24.23
N PHE A 81 -5.59 0.39 23.02
CA PHE A 81 -6.35 0.16 21.79
C PHE A 81 -5.47 -0.45 20.68
N PRO A 82 -4.77 -1.57 20.94
CA PRO A 82 -3.87 -2.17 19.98
C PRO A 82 -4.62 -2.64 18.73
N THR A 83 -3.92 -2.71 17.61
CA THR A 83 -4.43 -3.38 16.40
C THR A 83 -4.74 -4.85 16.71
N THR A 84 -6.02 -5.21 16.59
CA THR A 84 -6.55 -6.54 16.88
C THR A 84 -6.60 -7.42 15.63
N SER A 85 -6.93 -8.70 15.81
CA SER A 85 -7.21 -9.60 14.67
C SER A 85 -8.43 -9.15 13.84
N ALA A 86 -9.40 -8.47 14.46
CA ALA A 86 -10.56 -7.92 13.76
C ALA A 86 -10.13 -6.83 12.77
N ASP A 87 -9.20 -5.95 13.16
CA ASP A 87 -8.66 -4.89 12.30
C ASP A 87 -7.89 -5.49 11.11
N GLN A 88 -7.09 -6.53 11.35
CA GLN A 88 -6.35 -7.24 10.29
C GLN A 88 -7.30 -7.90 9.28
N ILE A 89 -8.37 -8.52 9.76
CA ILE A 89 -9.43 -9.09 8.91
C ILE A 89 -10.13 -7.96 8.15
N ALA A 90 -10.40 -6.81 8.78
CA ALA A 90 -11.07 -5.69 8.15
C ALA A 90 -10.25 -5.06 7.02
N TYR A 91 -8.95 -4.88 7.20
CA TYR A 91 -8.04 -4.44 6.13
C TYR A 91 -7.92 -5.50 5.01
N SER A 92 -7.92 -6.79 5.34
CA SER A 92 -7.97 -7.86 4.33
C SER A 92 -9.29 -7.83 3.54
N ALA A 93 -10.41 -7.55 4.22
CA ALA A 93 -11.73 -7.41 3.58
C ALA A 93 -11.78 -6.20 2.65
N LEU A 94 -11.14 -5.08 3.02
CA LEU A 94 -10.96 -3.92 2.15
C LEU A 94 -10.12 -4.27 0.91
N ALA A 95 -8.98 -4.95 1.09
CA ALA A 95 -8.14 -5.39 -0.03
C ALA A 95 -8.96 -6.23 -1.03
N ALA A 96 -9.72 -7.19 -0.51
CA ALA A 96 -10.60 -8.04 -1.31
C ALA A 96 -11.71 -7.24 -2.01
N ALA A 97 -12.35 -6.29 -1.33
CA ALA A 97 -13.37 -5.42 -1.93
C ALA A 97 -12.80 -4.53 -3.06
N LYS A 98 -11.51 -4.19 -2.99
CA LYS A 98 -10.79 -3.47 -4.06
C LYS A 98 -10.16 -4.39 -5.10
N GLY A 99 -10.41 -5.71 -5.05
CA GLY A 99 -9.89 -6.69 -6.01
C GLY A 99 -8.37 -6.95 -5.90
N ARG A 100 -7.77 -6.72 -4.72
CA ARG A 100 -6.33 -6.84 -4.50
C ARG A 100 -5.99 -8.12 -3.75
N ILE A 101 -4.99 -8.85 -4.24
CA ILE A 101 -4.43 -10.04 -3.58
C ILE A 101 -3.19 -9.60 -2.79
N ILE A 102 -3.42 -8.98 -1.63
CA ILE A 102 -2.35 -8.49 -0.73
C ILE A 102 -2.74 -8.74 0.72
N THR A 103 -1.75 -8.75 1.61
CA THR A 103 -1.97 -8.88 3.07
C THR A 103 -2.65 -7.64 3.63
N TRP A 104 -3.24 -7.76 4.83
CA TRP A 104 -3.81 -6.64 5.57
C TRP A 104 -2.79 -5.50 5.74
N PHE A 105 -1.54 -5.85 6.07
CA PHE A 105 -0.46 -4.89 6.30
C PHE A 105 -0.16 -4.11 5.02
N ASN A 106 0.00 -4.81 3.90
CA ASN A 106 0.24 -4.16 2.62
C ASN A 106 -0.95 -3.31 2.16
N GLN A 107 -2.18 -3.68 2.52
CA GLN A 107 -3.36 -2.86 2.25
C GLN A 107 -3.38 -1.58 3.09
N ALA A 108 -3.02 -1.64 4.37
CA ALA A 108 -2.90 -0.47 5.24
C ALA A 108 -1.81 0.48 4.73
N ILE A 109 -0.62 -0.05 4.40
CA ILE A 109 0.48 0.73 3.80
C ILE A 109 0.10 1.31 2.44
N LYS A 110 -0.66 0.57 1.62
CA LYS A 110 -1.14 1.10 0.34
C LYS A 110 -2.04 2.31 0.54
N LEU A 111 -3.02 2.25 1.45
CA LEU A 111 -3.86 3.41 1.77
C LEU A 111 -3.03 4.59 2.23
N TRP A 112 -2.07 4.34 3.13
CA TRP A 112 -1.15 5.37 3.62
C TRP A 112 -0.44 6.09 2.47
N ILE A 113 0.15 5.34 1.55
CA ILE A 113 0.86 5.89 0.39
C ILE A 113 -0.10 6.64 -0.53
N ASP A 114 -1.26 6.06 -0.85
CA ASP A 114 -2.24 6.68 -1.75
C ASP A 114 -2.70 8.05 -1.20
N VAL A 115 -2.94 8.14 0.13
CA VAL A 115 -3.33 9.38 0.82
C VAL A 115 -2.19 10.40 0.85
N LYS A 116 -0.95 9.97 1.14
CA LYS A 116 0.22 10.86 1.10
C LYS A 116 0.48 11.42 -0.30
N VAL A 117 0.32 10.60 -1.33
CA VAL A 117 0.45 11.03 -2.74
C VAL A 117 -0.63 12.04 -3.12
N ALA A 118 -1.83 11.93 -2.53
CA ALA A 118 -2.90 12.92 -2.70
C ALA A 118 -2.67 14.23 -1.90
N GLY A 119 -1.56 14.36 -1.16
CA GLY A 119 -1.29 15.52 -0.31
C GLY A 119 -2.16 15.60 0.93
N LYS A 120 -2.74 14.47 1.35
CA LYS A 120 -3.66 14.33 2.48
C LYS A 120 -2.98 13.65 3.67
N ILE A 121 -3.68 13.61 4.80
CA ILE A 121 -3.16 13.09 6.08
C ILE A 121 -3.67 11.64 6.26
N PRO A 122 -2.77 10.65 6.28
CA PRO A 122 -3.16 9.25 6.41
C PRO A 122 -3.47 8.88 7.85
N ILE A 123 -4.32 7.87 8.00
CA ILE A 123 -4.76 7.32 9.27
C ILE A 123 -4.66 5.79 9.22
N ILE A 124 -4.16 5.19 10.31
CA ILE A 124 -4.37 3.78 10.61
C ILE A 124 -5.47 3.69 11.67
N TYR A 125 -6.46 2.81 11.46
CA TYR A 125 -7.53 2.58 12.42
C TYR A 125 -7.27 1.28 13.17
N SER A 126 -7.61 1.26 14.46
CA SER A 126 -7.54 0.07 15.31
C SER A 126 -8.76 -0.05 16.21
N ASP A 127 -8.86 -1.19 16.90
CA ASP A 127 -9.89 -1.50 17.90
C ASP A 127 -11.32 -1.28 17.36
N GLY A 128 -11.55 -1.75 16.14
CA GLY A 128 -12.86 -1.62 15.50
C GLY A 128 -13.87 -2.66 15.97
N TYR A 129 -14.96 -2.20 16.61
CA TYR A 129 -16.06 -3.05 17.05
C TYR A 129 -17.41 -2.30 17.07
N LEU A 130 -18.46 -2.98 17.54
CA LEU A 130 -19.79 -2.40 17.74
C LEU A 130 -20.00 -2.19 19.25
N LEU A 131 -20.21 -0.95 19.67
CA LEU A 131 -20.71 -0.60 21.01
C LEU A 131 -22.08 -1.23 21.26
N ASP A 132 -22.88 -1.32 20.21
CA ASP A 132 -24.21 -1.92 20.21
C ASP A 132 -24.46 -2.64 18.88
N LYS A 133 -25.09 -3.80 18.94
CA LYS A 133 -25.41 -4.64 17.76
C LYS A 133 -26.92 -4.72 17.51
N SER A 134 -27.72 -4.03 18.32
CA SER A 134 -29.17 -3.97 18.19
C SER A 134 -29.57 -3.64 16.76
N ALA A 135 -30.57 -4.35 16.25
CA ALA A 135 -31.16 -4.06 14.95
C ALA A 135 -31.74 -2.63 14.81
N THR A 136 -31.93 -1.93 15.93
CA THR A 136 -32.49 -0.57 15.98
C THR A 136 -31.47 0.52 16.29
N ASP A 137 -30.24 0.18 16.70
CA ASP A 137 -29.23 1.16 17.11
C ASP A 137 -27.81 0.57 17.03
N ALA A 138 -27.44 -0.04 15.91
CA ALA A 138 -26.10 -0.63 15.77
C ALA A 138 -25.04 0.48 15.64
N ARG A 139 -24.09 0.51 16.58
CA ARG A 139 -23.16 1.64 16.77
C ARG A 139 -21.69 1.20 16.64
N PRO A 140 -21.03 1.45 15.50
CA PRO A 140 -19.60 1.16 15.34
C PRO A 140 -18.72 2.19 16.05
N ILE A 141 -17.51 1.76 16.39
CA ILE A 141 -16.45 2.58 16.98
C ILE A 141 -15.09 2.16 16.39
N LEU A 142 -14.19 3.12 16.22
CA LEU A 142 -12.80 2.93 15.78
C LEU A 142 -11.87 3.92 16.48
N VAL A 143 -10.65 3.50 16.78
CA VAL A 143 -9.56 4.37 17.26
C VAL A 143 -8.75 4.92 16.09
N ILE A 144 -8.27 6.15 16.23
CA ILE A 144 -7.58 6.93 15.18
C ILE A 144 -6.09 7.00 15.47
N HIS A 145 -5.26 6.57 14.52
CA HIS A 145 -3.80 6.77 14.53
C HIS A 145 -3.37 7.57 13.29
N GLU A 146 -3.50 8.89 13.39
CA GLU A 146 -3.19 9.83 12.30
C GLU A 146 -1.73 10.30 12.33
N GLU A 147 -1.15 10.59 11.16
CA GLU A 147 0.24 11.09 11.08
C GLU A 147 0.41 12.44 11.81
N THR A 148 -0.57 13.31 11.66
CA THR A 148 -0.64 14.61 12.34
C THR A 148 -1.91 14.61 13.17
N GLY A 149 -1.78 14.77 14.49
CA GLY A 149 -2.90 14.73 15.43
C GLY A 149 -3.97 15.80 15.19
N GLU A 150 -5.20 15.42 15.51
CA GLU A 150 -6.41 16.21 15.52
C GLU A 150 -6.77 16.82 14.15
N ARG A 151 -6.60 16.03 13.08
CA ARG A 151 -6.87 16.49 11.70
C ARG A 151 -8.12 15.90 11.10
N LEU A 152 -8.51 14.70 11.52
CA LEU A 152 -9.83 14.19 11.18
C LEU A 152 -10.91 15.02 11.90
N ILE A 153 -11.78 15.67 11.14
CA ILE A 153 -12.90 16.47 11.69
C ILE A 153 -14.24 15.85 11.31
N ASN A 154 -14.39 15.43 10.06
CA ASN A 154 -15.65 14.93 9.52
C ASN A 154 -15.49 13.60 8.79
N GLY A 155 -16.48 12.74 8.95
CA GLY A 155 -16.60 11.53 8.16
C GLY A 155 -17.88 10.76 8.48
N LYS A 156 -18.08 9.66 7.75
CA LYS A 156 -19.30 8.88 7.83
C LYS A 156 -18.97 7.41 7.95
N PHE A 157 -19.77 6.71 8.77
CA PHE A 157 -19.88 5.27 8.68
C PHE A 157 -20.80 4.90 7.53
N TYR A 158 -20.41 3.90 6.74
CA TYR A 158 -21.20 3.33 5.68
C TYR A 158 -21.49 1.87 6.00
N LEU A 159 -22.76 1.47 6.01
CA LEU A 159 -23.22 0.10 6.23
C LEU A 159 -23.79 -0.51 4.94
N GLY A 160 -23.65 -1.82 4.78
CA GLY A 160 -24.28 -2.58 3.70
C GLY A 160 -24.38 -4.08 4.00
N SER A 161 -25.17 -4.79 3.19
CA SER A 161 -25.30 -6.26 3.28
C SER A 161 -24.10 -7.00 2.67
N SER A 162 -23.23 -6.30 1.94
CA SER A 162 -22.00 -6.86 1.39
C SER A 162 -20.83 -5.88 1.53
N LYS A 163 -19.61 -6.42 1.61
CA LYS A 163 -18.37 -5.63 1.67
C LYS A 163 -18.09 -4.76 0.43
N THR A 164 -18.79 -5.00 -0.68
CA THR A 164 -18.65 -4.21 -1.92
C THR A 164 -19.77 -3.20 -2.13
N ASN A 165 -20.83 -3.24 -1.31
CA ASN A 165 -22.01 -2.40 -1.46
C ASN A 165 -22.41 -1.75 -0.12
N LEU A 166 -21.58 -0.81 0.35
CA LEU A 166 -21.82 -0.03 1.57
C LEU A 166 -22.55 1.27 1.22
N ILE A 167 -23.87 1.30 1.42
CA ILE A 167 -24.78 2.32 0.87
C ILE A 167 -25.54 3.14 1.91
N LYS A 168 -25.63 2.68 3.17
CA LYS A 168 -26.33 3.39 4.24
C LYS A 168 -25.32 4.27 4.99
N PRO A 169 -25.30 5.60 4.82
CA PRO A 169 -24.40 6.48 5.57
C PRO A 169 -25.01 6.93 6.90
N LYS A 170 -24.18 7.07 7.94
CA LYS A 170 -24.46 7.82 9.18
C LYS A 170 -23.25 8.69 9.50
N VAL A 171 -23.47 9.94 9.96
CA VAL A 171 -22.39 10.85 10.32
C VAL A 171 -21.70 10.34 11.58
N GLY A 172 -20.38 10.18 11.53
CA GLY A 172 -19.60 9.76 12.69
C GLY A 172 -19.37 10.92 13.65
N HIS A 173 -19.52 10.66 14.95
CA HIS A 173 -19.06 11.55 15.99
C HIS A 173 -17.54 11.35 16.15
N VAL A 174 -16.76 12.34 15.71
CA VAL A 174 -15.29 12.31 15.78
C VAL A 174 -14.84 12.97 17.07
N VAL A 175 -14.08 12.23 17.89
CA VAL A 175 -13.28 12.77 18.98
C VAL A 175 -11.85 12.93 18.47
N PRO A 176 -11.40 14.17 18.16
CA PRO A 176 -10.12 14.41 17.50
C PRO A 176 -8.95 13.73 18.22
N GLY A 177 -8.07 13.08 17.46
CA GLY A 177 -6.88 12.39 17.99
C GLY A 177 -7.17 11.14 18.83
N LEU A 178 -8.43 10.72 18.99
CA LEU A 178 -8.79 9.58 19.82
C LEU A 178 -9.59 8.52 19.07
N ARG A 179 -10.83 8.84 18.68
CA ARG A 179 -11.74 7.85 18.11
C ARG A 179 -12.83 8.47 17.26
N VAL A 180 -13.53 7.62 16.53
CA VAL A 180 -14.80 7.95 15.88
C VAL A 180 -15.84 6.89 16.20
N ASP A 181 -17.04 7.32 16.56
CA ASP A 181 -18.14 6.44 16.96
C ASP A 181 -19.51 6.94 16.49
N LEU A 182 -20.55 6.12 16.64
CA LEU A 182 -21.94 6.58 16.60
C LEU A 182 -22.46 6.67 18.03
N GLU A 183 -23.02 7.82 18.39
CA GLU A 183 -23.61 8.07 19.70
C GLU A 183 -24.91 7.27 19.90
N ALA A 184 -25.34 7.10 21.15
CA ALA A 184 -26.57 6.39 21.47
C ALA A 184 -27.79 7.03 20.77
N GLY A 185 -28.58 6.23 20.06
CA GLY A 185 -29.72 6.70 19.27
C GLY A 185 -29.38 7.22 17.87
N GLU A 186 -28.09 7.36 17.54
CA GLU A 186 -27.61 7.76 16.21
C GLU A 186 -27.07 6.58 15.39
N GLY A 187 -27.23 5.35 15.89
CA GLY A 187 -26.80 4.13 15.25
C GLY A 187 -27.54 3.81 13.95
N PHE A 188 -27.13 2.71 13.33
CA PHE A 188 -27.87 2.12 12.22
C PHE A 188 -29.12 1.42 12.74
N ASP A 189 -30.22 1.72 12.07
CA ASP A 189 -31.56 1.24 12.33
C ASP A 189 -32.06 0.41 11.14
N ASP A 190 -33.29 -0.12 11.26
CA ASP A 190 -33.95 -0.93 10.25
C ASP A 190 -33.08 -2.09 9.74
N LEU A 191 -32.43 -2.78 10.67
CA LEU A 191 -31.68 -4.00 10.41
C LEU A 191 -32.56 -5.22 10.70
N THR A 192 -32.21 -6.35 10.09
CA THR A 192 -32.87 -7.63 10.38
C THR A 192 -32.01 -8.42 11.35
N VAL A 193 -32.60 -8.81 12.49
CA VAL A 193 -31.91 -9.63 13.50
C VAL A 193 -31.42 -10.94 12.87
N GLY A 194 -30.17 -11.30 13.15
CA GLY A 194 -29.52 -12.48 12.59
C GLY A 194 -28.84 -12.25 11.23
N ASP A 195 -29.12 -11.13 10.55
CA ASP A 195 -28.43 -10.80 9.29
C ASP A 195 -27.04 -10.25 9.53
N LYS A 196 -26.13 -10.60 8.61
CA LYS A 196 -24.75 -10.11 8.60
C LYS A 196 -24.67 -8.79 7.84
N TYR A 197 -24.11 -7.77 8.48
CA TYR A 197 -23.83 -6.48 7.86
C TYR A 197 -22.35 -6.15 7.90
N PHE A 198 -21.92 -5.36 6.93
CA PHE A 198 -20.57 -4.85 6.78
C PHE A 198 -20.56 -3.34 6.96
N TRP A 199 -19.50 -2.80 7.55
CA TRP A 199 -19.37 -1.36 7.75
C TRP A 199 -17.94 -0.86 7.55
N GLN A 200 -17.82 0.42 7.24
CA GLN A 200 -16.56 1.11 7.05
C GLN A 200 -16.72 2.58 7.41
N PHE A 201 -15.73 3.16 8.09
CA PHE A 201 -15.62 4.61 8.24
C PHE A 201 -14.84 5.21 7.07
N ARG A 202 -15.32 6.34 6.56
CA ARG A 202 -14.65 7.10 5.50
C ARG A 202 -14.65 8.58 5.88
N PRO A 203 -13.48 9.23 5.96
CA PRO A 203 -13.39 10.69 6.06
C PRO A 203 -14.13 11.38 4.92
N ASP A 204 -14.71 12.55 5.19
CA ASP A 204 -15.43 13.30 4.17
C ASP A 204 -14.46 13.80 3.07
N PRO A 205 -14.90 13.94 1.79
CA PRO A 205 -14.01 14.30 0.69
C PRO A 205 -13.30 15.66 0.85
N THR A 206 -13.87 16.56 1.64
CA THR A 206 -13.31 17.89 1.92
C THR A 206 -12.37 17.89 3.13
N ASP A 207 -12.31 16.80 3.89
CA ASP A 207 -11.47 16.67 5.09
C ASP A 207 -9.98 16.57 4.72
N ASP A 208 -9.09 16.91 5.66
CA ASP A 208 -7.64 16.77 5.47
C ASP A 208 -7.21 15.30 5.43
N CYS A 209 -8.02 14.42 6.00
CA CYS A 209 -7.83 12.98 6.02
C CYS A 209 -8.60 12.25 4.90
N ALA A 210 -9.13 12.98 3.91
CA ALA A 210 -9.88 12.40 2.79
C ALA A 210 -9.14 11.21 2.13
N GLY A 211 -9.84 10.08 2.00
CA GLY A 211 -9.31 8.84 1.42
C GLY A 211 -8.59 7.92 2.41
N ALA A 212 -8.36 8.35 3.65
CA ALA A 212 -7.90 7.48 4.74
C ALA A 212 -9.07 6.61 5.23
N ASP A 213 -9.54 5.69 4.39
CA ASP A 213 -10.64 4.79 4.74
C ASP A 213 -10.21 3.76 5.81
N SER A 214 -11.12 3.39 6.70
CA SER A 214 -10.90 2.26 7.61
C SER A 214 -10.89 0.91 6.88
N GLY A 215 -10.50 -0.16 7.58
CA GLY A 215 -10.85 -1.52 7.16
C GLY A 215 -12.38 -1.71 7.04
N ILE A 216 -12.81 -2.77 6.34
CA ILE A 216 -14.22 -3.14 6.25
C ILE A 216 -14.54 -4.22 7.28
N TYR A 217 -15.25 -3.84 8.33
CA TYR A 217 -15.64 -4.71 9.43
C TYR A 217 -16.99 -5.37 9.15
N TYR A 218 -17.39 -6.32 9.99
CA TYR A 218 -18.72 -6.91 9.93
C TYR A 218 -19.26 -7.22 11.33
N PHE A 219 -20.58 -7.33 11.44
CA PHE A 219 -21.27 -7.89 12.60
C PHE A 219 -22.53 -8.63 12.16
N VAL A 220 -23.16 -9.32 13.11
CA VAL A 220 -24.50 -9.89 12.96
C VAL A 220 -25.41 -9.10 13.89
N ALA A 221 -26.52 -8.58 13.35
CA ALA A 221 -27.46 -7.77 14.13
C ALA A 221 -28.18 -8.65 15.18
N SER A 222 -28.35 -8.11 16.39
CA SER A 222 -29.04 -8.76 17.51
C SER A 222 -30.37 -8.10 17.84
#